data_AF-A0AAI8SXS3-F1
#
_entry.id   AF-A0AAI8SXS3-F1
#
_cell.length_a   1.000
_cell.length_b   1.000
_cell.length_c   1.000
_cell.angle_alpha   90.00
_cell.angle_beta   90.00
_cell.angle_gamma   90.00
#
_symmetry.space_group_name_H-M   'P 1'
#
loop_
_entity.id
_entity.type
_entity.pdbx_description
1 polymer ?
#
loop_
_entity_poly.entity_id
_entity_poly.type
_entity_poly.pdbx_seq_one_letter_code
_entity_poly.pdbx_strand_id
1 'polypeptide(L)'
;MGLVVAGLGFAAGNYAAIANLVGSATAAQPETANPALPDTPFLEHVKQAGVQACSTIYPVLGQILTTGTKYRVKSLWNDQAADKHAVQAFVGMDYATERYSGPAAGVVFASPTASGCEGTMVRVAPFASPCADIPSILPQGSKITDHLGQVEVYELGGNAGEALLLPTGKSCVVISVASAAK
;
A
#
# COMPACT_ATOMS: atom_id res chain seq x y z
N MET A 1 -8.01 -33.89 -33.70
CA MET A 1 -8.76 -33.34 -32.54
C MET A 1 -7.88 -33.47 -31.32
N GLY A 2 -7.51 -32.35 -30.71
CA GLY A 2 -6.72 -32.31 -29.48
C GLY A 2 -6.40 -30.85 -29.14
N LEU A 3 -7.31 -30.20 -28.41
CA LEU A 3 -7.13 -28.82 -27.92
C LEU A 3 -6.04 -28.79 -26.85
N VAL A 4 -5.07 -27.89 -27.02
CA VAL A 4 -4.15 -27.48 -25.95
C VAL A 4 -4.83 -26.34 -25.18
N VAL A 5 -5.15 -26.58 -23.91
CA VAL A 5 -5.67 -25.54 -23.01
C VAL A 5 -4.48 -24.67 -22.57
N ALA A 6 -4.42 -23.44 -23.09
CA ALA A 6 -3.52 -22.41 -22.59
C ALA A 6 -4.05 -21.90 -21.24
N GLY A 7 -3.33 -22.22 -20.16
CA GLY A 7 -3.54 -21.60 -18.85
C GLY A 7 -2.99 -20.18 -18.86
N LEU A 8 -3.86 -19.19 -18.65
CA LEU A 8 -3.50 -17.80 -18.38
C LEU A 8 -2.90 -17.74 -16.97
N GLY A 9 -1.57 -17.81 -16.86
CA GLY A 9 -0.85 -17.50 -15.63
C GLY A 9 -0.86 -15.99 -15.39
N PHE A 10 -1.43 -15.55 -14.26
CA PHE A 10 -1.26 -14.18 -13.79
C PHE A 10 0.23 -13.96 -13.50
N ALA A 11 0.82 -13.00 -14.22
CA ALA A 11 2.23 -12.69 -14.17
C ALA A 11 2.65 -12.23 -12.76
N ALA A 12 3.67 -12.89 -12.20
CA ALA A 12 4.46 -12.35 -11.12
C ALA A 12 5.13 -11.06 -11.61
N GLY A 13 4.55 -9.91 -11.30
CA GLY A 13 5.10 -8.61 -11.62
C GLY A 13 6.45 -8.40 -10.95
N ASN A 14 7.47 -8.11 -11.74
CA ASN A 14 8.82 -7.76 -11.29
C ASN A 14 8.78 -6.55 -10.33
N TYR A 15 9.10 -6.77 -9.05
CA TYR A 15 9.15 -5.75 -7.99
C TYR A 15 10.19 -4.62 -8.23
N ALA A 16 11.01 -4.72 -9.28
CA ALA A 16 11.97 -3.69 -9.69
C ALA A 16 11.32 -2.45 -10.35
N ALA A 17 10.05 -2.52 -10.76
CA ALA A 17 9.39 -1.43 -11.50
C ALA A 17 9.01 -0.21 -10.65
N ILE A 18 8.97 -0.33 -9.31
CA ILE A 18 8.55 0.76 -8.41
C ILE A 18 9.73 1.68 -8.02
N ALA A 19 10.98 1.22 -8.21
CA ALA A 19 12.18 1.99 -7.87
C ALA A 19 12.45 3.18 -8.81
N ASN A 20 11.87 3.19 -10.01
CA ASN A 20 12.15 4.21 -11.04
C ASN A 20 11.22 5.44 -11.01
N LEU A 21 10.42 5.62 -9.96
CA LEU A 21 9.45 6.73 -9.88
C LEU A 21 9.99 7.99 -9.18
N VAL A 22 11.26 8.01 -8.74
CA VAL A 22 11.83 9.15 -8.00
C VAL A 22 13.24 9.53 -8.49
N GLY A 23 13.40 9.72 -9.80
CA GLY A 23 14.52 10.48 -10.37
C GLY A 23 15.90 9.80 -10.38
N SER A 24 16.66 10.08 -11.43
CA SER A 24 17.96 9.49 -11.73
C SER A 24 19.06 10.06 -10.82
N ALA A 25 19.56 9.26 -9.87
CA ALA A 25 20.90 9.45 -9.32
C ALA A 25 21.91 8.67 -10.17
N THR A 26 23.04 9.31 -10.46
CA THR A 26 24.12 8.89 -11.35
C THR A 26 24.55 7.43 -11.15
N ALA A 27 24.76 6.73 -12.27
CA ALA A 27 25.02 5.29 -12.35
C ALA A 27 26.20 4.81 -11.48
N ALA A 28 25.91 3.88 -10.56
CA ALA A 28 26.89 2.94 -10.01
C ALA A 28 26.67 1.55 -10.65
N GLN A 29 27.77 0.83 -10.89
CA GLN A 29 27.81 -0.47 -11.58
C GLN A 29 26.94 -1.55 -10.91
N PRO A 30 26.50 -2.56 -11.68
CA PRO A 30 25.53 -3.55 -11.22
C PRO A 30 26.20 -4.55 -10.28
N GLU A 31 26.00 -4.39 -8.98
CA GLU A 31 26.00 -5.54 -8.07
C GLU A 31 24.74 -6.37 -8.37
N THR A 32 24.91 -7.68 -8.44
CA THR A 32 23.83 -8.65 -8.43
C THR A 32 23.19 -8.65 -7.04
N ALA A 33 22.47 -7.57 -6.73
CA ALA A 33 21.64 -7.47 -5.56
C ALA A 33 20.39 -8.32 -5.83
N ASN A 34 20.31 -9.47 -5.15
CA ASN A 34 19.00 -9.99 -4.76
C ASN A 34 18.27 -8.79 -4.12
N PRO A 35 17.12 -8.31 -4.64
CA PRO A 35 16.52 -7.09 -4.13
C PRO A 35 15.96 -7.39 -2.73
N ALA A 36 16.83 -7.26 -1.73
CA ALA A 36 16.47 -7.40 -0.34
C ALA A 36 15.41 -6.33 -0.04
N LEU A 37 14.38 -6.73 0.70
CA LEU A 37 13.37 -5.79 1.16
C LEU A 37 14.05 -4.67 1.97
N PRO A 38 13.61 -3.41 1.82
CA PRO A 38 14.15 -2.31 2.62
C PRO A 38 14.02 -2.60 4.12
N ASP A 39 15.03 -2.22 4.89
CA ASP A 39 14.98 -2.31 6.34
C ASP A 39 13.96 -1.29 6.88
N THR A 40 12.77 -1.80 7.18
CA THR A 40 11.63 -1.04 7.71
C THR A 40 11.17 -1.67 9.01
N PRO A 41 10.52 -0.90 9.91
CA PRO A 41 9.88 -1.47 11.09
C PRO A 41 8.91 -2.61 10.75
N PHE A 42 8.25 -2.55 9.58
CA PHE A 42 7.38 -3.64 9.13
C PHE A 42 8.13 -4.94 8.89
N LEU A 43 9.28 -4.89 8.20
CA LEU A 43 10.14 -6.05 7.96
C LEU A 43 10.72 -6.59 9.27
N GLU A 44 11.17 -5.71 10.16
CA GLU A 44 11.67 -6.06 11.48
C GLU A 44 10.59 -6.79 12.30
N HIS A 45 9.37 -6.26 12.34
CA HIS A 45 8.28 -6.85 13.13
C HIS A 45 7.88 -8.24 12.62
N VAL A 46 7.81 -8.49 11.30
CA VAL A 46 7.48 -9.84 10.80
C VAL A 46 8.61 -10.84 11.05
N LYS A 47 9.87 -10.41 10.98
CA LYS A 47 11.03 -11.24 11.37
C LYS A 47 10.97 -11.59 12.85
N GLN A 48 10.73 -10.60 13.72
CA GLN A 48 10.61 -10.79 15.17
C GLN A 48 9.46 -11.73 15.53
N ALA A 49 8.31 -11.59 14.86
CA ALA A 49 7.12 -12.39 15.11
C ALA A 49 7.19 -13.80 14.52
N GLY A 50 8.18 -14.10 13.66
CA GLY A 50 8.25 -15.39 12.95
C GLY A 50 7.19 -15.55 11.87
N VAL A 51 6.69 -14.46 11.30
CA VAL A 51 5.75 -14.48 10.17
C VAL A 51 6.53 -14.71 8.87
N GLN A 52 6.36 -15.87 8.25
CA GLN A 52 7.04 -16.29 7.03
C GLN A 52 6.13 -16.14 5.80
N ALA A 53 4.89 -16.62 5.86
CA ALA A 53 3.93 -16.63 4.77
C ALA A 53 3.68 -15.23 4.20
N CYS A 54 3.55 -14.23 5.08
CA CYS A 54 3.33 -12.83 4.72
C CYS A 54 4.58 -11.94 4.81
N SER A 55 5.77 -12.53 4.90
CA SER A 55 7.04 -11.81 5.11
C SER A 55 7.41 -10.83 3.99
N THR A 56 6.79 -10.94 2.81
CA THR A 56 6.97 -10.00 1.68
C THR A 56 5.81 -9.02 1.57
N ILE A 57 4.56 -9.50 1.55
CA ILE A 57 3.38 -8.67 1.30
C ILE A 57 3.20 -7.61 2.38
N TYR A 58 3.36 -7.99 3.64
CA TYR A 58 3.15 -7.08 4.76
C TYR A 58 4.15 -5.90 4.76
N PRO A 59 5.48 -6.11 4.64
CA PRO A 59 6.42 -5.00 4.57
C PRO A 59 6.25 -4.11 3.33
N VAL A 60 5.93 -4.71 2.17
CA VAL A 60 5.70 -3.94 0.93
C VAL A 60 4.51 -3.00 1.09
N LEU A 61 3.38 -3.49 1.60
CA LEU A 61 2.20 -2.66 1.87
C LEU A 61 2.50 -1.56 2.89
N GLY A 62 3.27 -1.86 3.94
CA GLY A 62 3.73 -0.86 4.90
C GLY A 62 4.61 0.24 4.30
N GLN A 63 5.51 -0.13 3.40
CA GLN A 63 6.34 0.84 2.67
C GLN A 63 5.50 1.74 1.76
N ILE A 64 4.54 1.17 1.03
CA ILE A 64 3.61 1.95 0.18
C ILE A 64 2.81 2.93 1.05
N LEU A 65 2.26 2.46 2.18
CA LEU A 65 1.49 3.29 3.10
C LEU A 65 2.28 4.51 3.62
N THR A 66 3.55 4.31 3.95
CA THR A 66 4.38 5.30 4.67
C THR A 66 5.28 6.15 3.78
N THR A 67 5.20 5.98 2.46
CA THR A 67 6.03 6.72 1.50
C THR A 67 5.89 8.23 1.69
N GLY A 68 7.04 8.93 1.83
CA GLY A 68 7.09 10.38 1.97
C GLY A 68 6.70 10.92 3.35
N THR A 69 6.63 10.06 4.38
CA THR A 69 6.22 10.44 5.74
C THR A 69 7.30 10.19 6.77
N LYS A 70 7.22 10.92 7.90
CA LYS A 70 7.73 10.40 9.18
C LYS A 70 6.63 9.54 9.79
N TYR A 71 6.98 8.39 10.35
CA TYR A 71 5.97 7.48 10.86
C TYR A 71 6.41 6.66 12.09
N ARG A 72 5.42 6.07 12.75
CA ARG A 72 5.54 5.07 13.82
C ARG A 72 4.56 3.93 13.56
N VAL A 73 4.99 2.71 13.90
CA VAL A 73 4.23 1.48 13.64
C VAL A 73 4.00 0.75 14.95
N LYS A 74 2.77 0.31 15.18
CA LYS A 74 2.43 -0.69 16.20
C LYS A 74 1.87 -1.92 15.50
N SER A 75 2.61 -3.02 15.56
CA SER A 75 2.20 -4.29 14.94
C SER A 75 1.57 -5.25 15.94
N LEU A 76 0.69 -6.10 15.44
CA LEU A 76 -0.09 -7.09 16.16
C LEU A 76 -0.05 -8.39 15.36
N TRP A 77 0.15 -9.51 16.06
CA TRP A 77 0.16 -10.85 15.49
C TRP A 77 -0.32 -11.85 16.56
N ASN A 78 -0.53 -13.09 16.15
CA ASN A 78 -0.82 -14.19 17.08
C ASN A 78 0.49 -14.71 17.68
N ASP A 79 0.67 -14.63 19.00
CA ASP A 79 1.93 -15.03 19.66
C ASP A 79 2.21 -16.54 19.65
N GLN A 80 1.20 -17.38 19.37
CA GLN A 80 1.34 -18.84 19.36
C GLN A 80 1.53 -19.40 17.95
N ALA A 81 1.00 -18.72 16.94
CA ALA A 81 0.96 -19.19 15.57
C ALA A 81 0.96 -18.02 14.57
N ALA A 82 1.89 -17.08 14.72
CA ALA A 82 1.97 -15.87 13.91
C ALA A 82 1.94 -16.15 12.40
N ASP A 83 2.63 -17.19 11.95
CA ASP A 83 2.71 -17.58 10.54
C ASP A 83 1.41 -18.14 9.95
N LYS A 84 0.46 -18.56 10.79
CA LYS A 84 -0.83 -19.14 10.37
C LYS A 84 -1.99 -18.17 10.47
N HIS A 85 -1.73 -16.96 10.96
CA HIS A 85 -2.76 -15.95 11.21
C HIS A 85 -2.37 -14.61 10.58
N ALA A 86 -3.34 -13.70 10.57
CA ALA A 86 -3.10 -12.37 10.08
C ALA A 86 -2.09 -11.60 10.96
N VAL A 87 -1.30 -10.77 10.30
CA VAL A 87 -0.49 -9.73 10.91
C VAL A 87 -1.09 -8.37 10.55
N GLN A 88 -1.19 -7.48 11.53
CA GLN A 88 -1.77 -6.15 11.38
C GLN A 88 -0.81 -5.10 11.93
N ALA A 89 -0.79 -3.92 11.32
CA ALA A 89 -0.16 -2.72 11.88
C ALA A 89 -1.14 -1.56 11.95
N PHE A 90 -1.06 -0.79 13.03
CA PHE A 90 -1.52 0.59 13.09
C PHE A 90 -0.34 1.51 12.85
N VAL A 91 -0.55 2.53 12.01
CA VAL A 91 0.50 3.43 11.56
C VAL A 91 0.05 4.87 11.78
N GLY A 92 0.84 5.62 12.55
CA GLY A 92 0.72 7.08 12.62
C GLY A 92 1.74 7.72 11.68
N MET A 93 1.31 8.69 10.89
CA MET A 93 2.12 9.36 9.86
C MET A 93 2.03 10.88 9.99
N ASP A 94 3.13 11.53 9.65
CA ASP A 94 3.24 12.99 9.53
C ASP A 94 3.80 13.31 8.14
N TYR A 95 2.99 13.97 7.31
CA TYR A 95 3.34 14.39 5.96
C TYR A 95 3.88 15.81 5.96
N ALA A 96 4.94 16.02 5.18
CA ALA A 96 5.48 17.34 4.88
C ALA A 96 5.76 17.45 3.37
N THR A 97 4.71 17.29 2.56
CA THR A 97 4.79 17.36 1.09
C THR A 97 4.01 18.55 0.54
N GLU A 98 4.27 18.94 -0.71
CA GLU A 98 3.53 20.02 -1.37
C GLU A 98 2.04 19.71 -1.57
N ARG A 99 1.70 18.43 -1.83
CA ARG A 99 0.31 17.99 -2.08
C ARG A 99 -0.49 17.79 -0.80
N TYR A 100 0.19 17.46 0.30
CA TYR A 100 -0.42 17.27 1.60
C TYR A 100 0.60 17.48 2.72
N SER A 101 0.19 18.25 3.73
CA SER A 101 0.97 18.50 4.94
C SER A 101 0.05 18.35 6.15
N GLY A 102 0.45 17.50 7.10
CA GLY A 102 -0.34 17.20 8.29
C GLY A 102 -0.40 15.73 8.68
N PRO A 103 -1.17 15.41 9.73
CA PRO A 103 -1.24 14.08 10.29
C PRO A 103 -2.11 13.16 9.44
N ALA A 104 -1.63 11.93 9.22
CA ALA A 104 -2.41 10.85 8.63
C ALA A 104 -2.29 9.59 9.49
N ALA A 105 -3.21 8.66 9.28
CA ALA A 105 -3.18 7.36 9.93
C ALA A 105 -3.39 6.26 8.90
N GLY A 106 -3.02 5.04 9.25
CA GLY A 106 -3.28 3.90 8.40
C GLY A 106 -3.23 2.57 9.10
N VAL A 107 -3.70 1.57 8.37
CA VAL A 107 -3.64 0.17 8.76
C VAL A 107 -2.96 -0.61 7.65
N VAL A 108 -2.12 -1.56 8.02
CA VAL A 108 -1.65 -2.62 7.11
C VAL A 108 -2.18 -3.92 7.65
N PHE A 109 -2.76 -4.75 6.80
CA PHE A 109 -3.24 -6.07 7.14
C PHE A 109 -2.74 -7.06 6.10
N ALA A 110 -2.22 -8.20 6.53
CA ALA A 110 -1.88 -9.30 5.65
C ALA A 110 -2.19 -10.63 6.33
N SER A 111 -2.70 -11.59 5.57
CA SER A 111 -3.05 -12.92 6.06
C SER A 111 -2.56 -14.01 5.11
N PRO A 112 -2.04 -15.13 5.64
CA PRO A 112 -1.77 -16.30 4.84
C PRO A 112 -3.06 -16.81 4.18
N THR A 113 -2.91 -17.34 2.97
CA THR A 113 -3.94 -18.07 2.22
C THR A 113 -3.48 -19.50 1.98
N ALA A 114 -4.28 -20.31 1.29
CA ALA A 114 -3.89 -21.69 0.96
C ALA A 114 -2.66 -21.74 0.03
N SER A 115 -2.42 -20.70 -0.78
CA SER A 115 -1.36 -20.67 -1.80
C SER A 115 -0.29 -19.61 -1.58
N GLY A 116 -0.45 -18.75 -0.58
CA GLY A 116 0.53 -17.68 -0.31
C GLY A 116 0.03 -16.67 0.72
N CYS A 117 0.03 -15.38 0.36
CA CYS A 117 -0.42 -14.31 1.24
C CYS A 117 -1.14 -13.21 0.49
N GLU A 118 -2.21 -12.71 1.08
CA GLU A 118 -2.96 -11.55 0.61
C GLU A 118 -2.97 -10.48 1.67
N GLY A 119 -2.98 -9.22 1.26
CA GLY A 119 -3.02 -8.11 2.18
C GLY A 119 -3.54 -6.84 1.55
N THR A 120 -3.86 -5.90 2.43
CA THR A 120 -4.31 -4.56 2.08
C THR A 120 -3.71 -3.53 3.02
N MET A 121 -3.54 -2.32 2.52
CA MET A 121 -3.33 -1.14 3.35
C MET A 121 -4.49 -0.18 3.17
N VAL A 122 -4.80 0.53 4.24
CA VAL A 122 -5.76 1.64 4.24
C VAL A 122 -5.04 2.85 4.80
N ARG A 123 -5.08 3.96 4.07
CA ARG A 123 -4.56 5.26 4.48
C ARG A 123 -5.71 6.23 4.64
N VAL A 124 -5.75 6.92 5.77
CA VAL A 124 -6.73 7.97 6.07
C VAL A 124 -5.98 9.30 6.22
N ALA A 125 -6.27 10.24 5.31
CA ALA A 125 -5.68 11.57 5.30
C ALA A 125 -6.80 12.63 5.35
N PRO A 126 -6.91 13.40 6.45
CA PRO A 126 -7.85 14.52 6.53
C PRO A 126 -7.30 15.76 5.80
N PHE A 127 -8.07 16.30 4.88
CA PHE A 127 -7.82 17.54 4.15
C PHE A 127 -8.76 18.64 4.64
N ALA A 128 -8.22 19.84 4.87
CA ALA A 128 -9.03 21.00 5.23
C ALA A 128 -9.93 21.48 4.06
N SER A 129 -9.61 21.10 2.83
CA SER A 129 -10.37 21.42 1.62
C SER A 129 -11.59 20.51 1.44
N PRO A 130 -12.66 20.99 0.77
CA PRO A 130 -13.82 20.16 0.44
C PRO A 130 -13.46 19.06 -0.56
N CYS A 131 -14.23 17.97 -0.58
CA CYS A 131 -13.93 16.83 -1.47
C CYS A 131 -13.96 17.19 -2.96
N ALA A 132 -14.72 18.21 -3.36
CA ALA A 132 -14.75 18.70 -4.74
C ALA A 132 -13.39 19.23 -5.24
N ASP A 133 -12.49 19.63 -4.34
CA ASP A 133 -11.17 20.17 -4.71
C ASP A 133 -10.09 19.08 -4.78
N ILE A 134 -10.33 17.93 -4.14
CA ILE A 134 -9.37 16.82 -4.04
C ILE A 134 -8.98 16.21 -5.39
N PRO A 135 -9.86 16.07 -6.40
CA PRO A 135 -9.48 15.47 -7.68
C PRO A 135 -8.29 16.14 -8.36
N SER A 136 -8.07 17.45 -8.12
CA SER A 136 -6.95 18.21 -8.68
C SER A 136 -5.58 17.81 -8.13
N ILE A 137 -5.53 17.17 -6.96
CA ILE A 137 -4.30 16.76 -6.28
C ILE A 137 -4.09 15.24 -6.27
N LEU A 138 -5.05 14.46 -6.80
CA LEU A 138 -4.90 13.03 -6.99
C LEU A 138 -3.79 12.72 -8.01
N PRO A 139 -3.19 11.51 -7.98
CA PRO A 139 -2.26 11.07 -9.01
C PRO A 139 -2.83 11.24 -10.42
N GLN A 140 -1.97 11.60 -11.37
CA GLN A 140 -2.38 11.79 -12.76
C GLN A 140 -3.01 10.49 -13.32
N GLY A 141 -4.16 10.63 -13.99
CA GLY A 141 -4.91 9.50 -14.54
C GLY A 141 -5.92 8.88 -13.58
N SER A 142 -6.09 9.45 -12.38
CA SER A 142 -7.17 9.04 -11.47
C SER A 142 -8.53 9.38 -12.07
N LYS A 143 -9.50 8.49 -11.90
CA LYS A 143 -10.86 8.61 -12.46
C LYS A 143 -11.89 8.07 -11.48
N ILE A 144 -13.10 8.64 -11.51
CA ILE A 144 -14.23 8.13 -10.74
C ILE A 144 -14.63 6.76 -11.32
N THR A 145 -14.84 5.79 -10.44
CA THR A 145 -15.32 4.44 -10.79
C THR A 145 -16.71 4.16 -10.23
N ASP A 146 -17.09 4.78 -9.11
CA ASP A 146 -18.39 4.55 -8.48
C ASP A 146 -18.83 5.73 -7.57
N HIS A 147 -20.11 5.73 -7.21
CA HIS A 147 -20.73 6.65 -6.26
C HIS A 147 -21.49 5.88 -5.17
N LEU A 148 -20.95 5.85 -3.96
CA LEU A 148 -21.56 5.23 -2.77
C LEU A 148 -22.39 6.28 -2.01
N GLY A 149 -23.42 6.81 -2.67
CA GLY A 149 -24.18 7.96 -2.18
C GLY A 149 -23.40 9.26 -2.33
N GLN A 150 -23.03 9.90 -1.20
CA GLN A 150 -22.21 11.12 -1.21
C GLN A 150 -20.70 10.86 -1.21
N VAL A 151 -20.29 9.58 -1.22
CA VAL A 151 -18.89 9.18 -1.24
C VAL A 151 -18.51 8.77 -2.66
N GLU A 152 -17.57 9.49 -3.25
CA GLU A 152 -17.03 9.17 -4.57
C GLU A 152 -15.90 8.16 -4.44
N VAL A 153 -15.88 7.18 -5.33
CA VAL A 153 -14.82 6.16 -5.43
C VAL A 153 -13.97 6.44 -6.66
N TYR A 154 -12.66 6.48 -6.48
CA TYR A 154 -11.68 6.71 -7.52
C TYR A 154 -10.77 5.50 -7.69
N GLU A 155 -10.54 5.10 -8.94
CA GLU A 155 -9.33 4.37 -9.30
C GLU A 155 -8.18 5.39 -9.40
N LEU A 156 -7.12 5.19 -8.63
CA LEU A 156 -5.97 6.09 -8.62
C LEU A 156 -4.99 5.76 -9.75
N GLY A 157 -4.54 6.79 -10.45
CA GLY A 157 -3.59 6.64 -11.54
C GLY A 157 -2.24 6.05 -11.10
N GLY A 158 -1.54 5.42 -12.04
CA GLY A 158 -0.22 4.82 -11.78
C GLY A 158 -0.25 3.55 -10.92
N ASN A 159 -1.37 2.81 -10.92
CA ASN A 159 -1.59 1.61 -10.09
C ASN A 159 -1.47 1.89 -8.59
N ALA A 160 -1.88 3.08 -8.15
CA ALA A 160 -1.80 3.50 -6.76
C ALA A 160 -2.96 2.98 -5.88
N GLY A 161 -3.82 2.12 -6.43
CA GLY A 161 -4.98 1.54 -5.75
C GLY A 161 -6.24 2.36 -5.97
N GLU A 162 -7.10 2.40 -4.96
CA GLU A 162 -8.37 3.11 -4.98
C GLU A 162 -8.41 4.20 -3.90
N ALA A 163 -9.31 5.16 -4.02
CA ALA A 163 -9.61 6.11 -2.96
C ALA A 163 -11.10 6.36 -2.82
N LEU A 164 -11.53 6.55 -1.58
CA LEU A 164 -12.82 7.11 -1.24
C LEU A 164 -12.64 8.57 -0.84
N LEU A 165 -13.50 9.45 -1.35
CA LEU A 165 -13.61 10.83 -0.90
C LEU A 165 -14.82 10.95 0.02
N LEU A 166 -14.58 11.06 1.33
CA LEU A 166 -15.61 11.16 2.35
C LEU A 166 -15.80 12.63 2.79
N PRO A 167 -16.92 13.27 2.44
CA PRO A 167 -17.20 14.64 2.88
C PRO A 167 -17.40 14.72 4.40
N THR A 168 -16.78 15.71 5.04
CA THR A 168 -16.91 16.00 6.47
C THR A 168 -17.19 17.49 6.68
N GLY A 169 -18.42 17.92 6.39
CA GLY A 169 -18.74 19.35 6.38
C GLY A 169 -18.02 20.08 5.26
N LYS A 170 -17.07 20.96 5.60
CA LYS A 170 -16.25 21.71 4.62
C LYS A 170 -14.89 21.06 4.32
N SER A 171 -14.57 19.96 4.99
CA SER A 171 -13.34 19.20 4.81
C SER A 171 -13.60 17.88 4.08
N CYS A 172 -12.53 17.24 3.62
CA CYS A 172 -12.56 15.92 3.01
C CYS A 172 -11.66 14.96 3.77
N VAL A 173 -12.13 13.74 3.99
CA VAL A 173 -11.26 12.64 4.40
C VAL A 173 -11.01 11.77 3.18
N VAL A 174 -9.75 11.68 2.77
CA VAL A 174 -9.32 10.79 1.68
C VAL A 174 -8.90 9.47 2.29
N ILE A 175 -9.59 8.40 1.88
CA ILE A 175 -9.31 7.04 2.32
C ILE A 175 -8.73 6.29 1.13
N SER A 176 -7.41 6.12 1.07
CA SER A 176 -6.76 5.34 0.01
C SER A 176 -6.63 3.88 0.41
N VAL A 177 -6.84 2.97 -0.53
CA VAL A 177 -6.71 1.53 -0.34
C VAL A 177 -5.80 0.96 -1.41
N ALA A 178 -4.83 0.14 -1.03
CA ALA A 178 -4.04 -0.64 -1.98
C ALA A 178 -3.92 -2.08 -1.46
N SER A 179 -3.96 -3.04 -2.39
CA SER A 179 -3.93 -4.46 -2.05
C SER A 179 -2.81 -5.15 -2.81
N ALA A 180 -2.28 -6.23 -2.23
CA ALA A 180 -1.25 -7.05 -2.84
C ALA A 180 -1.50 -8.53 -2.49
N ALA A 181 -1.15 -9.40 -3.42
CA ALA A 181 -1.26 -10.84 -3.29
C ALA A 181 -0.01 -11.51 -3.85
N LYS A 182 0.37 -12.67 -3.30
CA LYS A 182 1.42 -13.54 -3.80
C LYS A 182 1.02 -14.99 -3.60
#